data_AF-A0A7S0MEP1-F1
#
_entry.id   AF-A0A7S0MEP1-F1
#
_cell.length_a   1.000
_cell.length_b   1.000
_cell.length_c   1.000
_cell.angle_alpha   90.00
_cell.angle_beta   90.00
_cell.angle_gamma   90.00
#
_symmetry.space_group_name_H-M   'P 1'
#
loop_
_entity.id
_entity.type
_entity.pdbx_description
1 polymer ?
#
loop_
_entity_poly.entity_id
_entity_poly.type
_entity_poly.pdbx_seq_one_letter_code
_entity_poly.pdbx_strand_id
1 'polypeptide(L)'
;MRILEFVHGFQDQVQEARSCIAGLNCCFSELRDCTELHEIMESLLAIGNYMNYGTSMGNASGFRIDALVQASTMKANSSNITLLAYLVKSLQETNEDVVRKLPERLQHLDEGVRSSIAVISEQVTQLKQGCLLIRREMEVAEE
;
A
#
# COMPACT_ATOMS: atom_id res chain seq x y z
N MET A 1 8.65 -38.81 -4.06
CA MET A 1 8.47 -38.09 -2.78
C MET A 1 7.99 -36.65 -3.02
N ARG A 2 8.73 -35.80 -3.74
CA ARG A 2 8.37 -34.38 -4.01
C ARG A 2 6.99 -34.12 -4.64
N ILE A 3 6.50 -34.99 -5.55
CA ILE A 3 5.18 -34.81 -6.18
C ILE A 3 4.05 -35.03 -5.16
N LEU A 4 4.17 -36.05 -4.31
CA LEU A 4 3.17 -36.36 -3.28
C LEU A 4 3.12 -35.25 -2.22
N GLU A 5 4.27 -34.69 -1.84
CA GLU A 5 4.36 -33.52 -0.95
C GLU A 5 3.65 -32.29 -1.56
N PHE A 6 3.88 -32.02 -2.85
CA PHE A 6 3.22 -30.92 -3.54
C PHE A 6 1.70 -31.13 -3.64
N VAL A 7 1.24 -32.32 -4.05
CA VAL A 7 -0.19 -32.66 -4.12
C VAL A 7 -0.87 -32.49 -2.76
N HIS A 8 -0.21 -32.92 -1.69
CA HIS A 8 -0.74 -32.79 -0.33
C HIS A 8 -0.92 -31.34 0.10
N GLY A 9 0.08 -30.47 -0.16
CA GLY A 9 0.05 -29.07 0.24
C GLY A 9 -0.61 -28.10 -0.75
N PHE A 10 -1.02 -28.57 -1.94
CA PHE A 10 -1.46 -27.70 -3.03
C PHE A 10 -2.64 -26.80 -2.66
N GLN A 11 -3.67 -27.37 -2.02
CA GLN A 11 -4.86 -26.61 -1.64
C GLN A 11 -4.54 -25.51 -0.63
N ASP A 12 -3.71 -25.81 0.36
CA ASP A 12 -3.30 -24.84 1.39
C ASP A 12 -2.49 -23.70 0.77
N GLN A 13 -1.52 -24.03 -0.08
CA GLN A 13 -0.69 -23.04 -0.78
C GLN A 13 -1.53 -22.13 -1.70
N VAL A 14 -2.51 -22.69 -2.41
CA VAL A 14 -3.44 -21.90 -3.23
C VAL A 14 -4.31 -20.98 -2.37
N GLN A 15 -4.81 -21.49 -1.25
CA GLN A 15 -5.66 -20.71 -0.34
C GLN A 15 -4.89 -19.58 0.32
N GLU A 16 -3.65 -19.81 0.73
CA GLU A 16 -2.74 -18.80 1.27
C GLU A 16 -2.51 -17.68 0.24
N ALA A 17 -2.12 -18.02 -1.00
CA ALA A 17 -1.90 -17.05 -2.05
C ALA A 17 -3.16 -16.22 -2.36
N ARG A 18 -4.34 -16.87 -2.41
CA ARG A 18 -5.63 -16.17 -2.59
C ARG A 18 -5.93 -15.18 -1.48
N SER A 19 -5.69 -15.58 -0.23
CA SER A 19 -5.92 -14.72 0.94
C SER A 19 -5.02 -13.49 0.90
N CYS A 20 -3.74 -13.66 0.58
CA CYS A 20 -2.81 -12.54 0.44
C CYS A 20 -3.21 -11.58 -0.69
N ILE A 21 -3.62 -12.11 -1.85
CA ILE A 21 -4.10 -11.29 -2.97
C ILE A 21 -5.36 -10.52 -2.58
N ALA A 22 -6.31 -11.16 -1.92
CA ALA A 22 -7.55 -10.51 -1.47
C ALA A 22 -7.27 -9.37 -0.48
N GLY A 23 -6.38 -9.60 0.48
CA GLY A 23 -5.95 -8.58 1.46
C GLY A 23 -5.29 -7.36 0.78
N LEU A 24 -4.36 -7.58 -0.16
CA LEU A 24 -3.73 -6.50 -0.91
C LEU A 24 -4.73 -5.71 -1.76
N ASN A 25 -5.65 -6.39 -2.44
CA ASN A 25 -6.69 -5.71 -3.22
C ASN A 25 -7.60 -4.85 -2.34
N CYS A 26 -7.93 -5.32 -1.13
CA CYS A 26 -8.68 -4.54 -0.15
C CYS A 26 -7.93 -3.23 0.18
N CYS A 27 -6.64 -3.35 0.54
CA CYS A 27 -5.79 -2.20 0.86
C CYS A 27 -5.66 -1.21 -0.30
N PHE A 28 -5.50 -1.70 -1.52
CA PHE A 28 -5.42 -0.83 -2.71
C PHE A 28 -6.73 -0.12 -2.99
N SER A 29 -7.87 -0.77 -2.78
CA SER A 29 -9.18 -0.12 -2.90
C SER A 29 -9.35 0.96 -1.83
N GLU A 30 -9.01 0.67 -0.58
CA GLU A 30 -9.05 1.65 0.51
C GLU A 30 -8.18 2.88 0.20
N LEU A 31 -6.93 2.69 -0.23
CA LEU A 31 -6.05 3.80 -0.60
C LEU A 31 -6.59 4.63 -1.76
N ARG A 32 -7.11 3.98 -2.81
CA ARG A 32 -7.63 4.65 -4.01
C ARG A 32 -8.92 5.42 -3.72
N ASP A 33 -9.76 4.89 -2.85
CA ASP A 33 -11.11 5.40 -2.62
C ASP A 33 -11.23 6.22 -1.31
N CYS A 34 -10.10 6.46 -0.62
CA CYS A 34 -10.05 7.27 0.60
C CYS A 34 -10.02 8.77 0.29
N THR A 35 -11.20 9.39 0.35
CA THR A 35 -11.38 10.84 0.18
C THR A 35 -10.62 11.65 1.22
N GLU A 36 -10.53 11.16 2.45
CA GLU A 36 -9.79 11.82 3.53
C GLU A 36 -8.29 11.90 3.23
N LEU A 37 -7.72 10.85 2.64
CA LEU A 37 -6.32 10.86 2.18
C LEU A 37 -6.14 11.87 1.04
N HIS A 38 -7.09 11.96 0.11
CA HIS A 38 -7.04 12.96 -0.97
C HIS A 38 -7.07 14.39 -0.43
N GLU A 39 -7.95 14.70 0.53
CA GLU A 39 -8.02 16.03 1.16
C GLU A 39 -6.72 16.39 1.91
N ILE A 40 -6.10 15.42 2.59
CA ILE A 40 -4.78 15.61 3.22
C ILE A 40 -3.71 15.94 2.17
N MET A 41 -3.70 15.19 1.06
CA MET A 41 -2.74 15.39 -0.02
C MET A 41 -2.94 16.74 -0.73
N GLU A 42 -4.17 17.16 -0.97
CA GLU A 42 -4.50 18.48 -1.54
C GLU A 42 -4.09 19.62 -0.62
N SER A 43 -4.36 19.47 0.68
CA SER A 43 -3.96 20.46 1.69
C SER A 43 -2.44 20.60 1.78
N LEU A 44 -1.71 19.47 1.73
CA LEU A 44 -0.25 19.48 1.70
C LEU A 44 0.28 20.09 0.39
N LEU A 45 -0.40 19.85 -0.75
CA LEU A 45 -0.04 20.46 -2.03
C LEU A 45 -0.18 21.99 -1.96
N ALA A 46 -1.29 22.48 -1.41
CA ALA A 46 -1.55 23.91 -1.25
C ALA A 46 -0.50 24.58 -0.36
N ILE A 47 -0.19 23.98 0.80
CA ILE A 47 0.85 24.49 1.70
C ILE A 47 2.23 24.45 1.02
N GLY A 48 2.57 23.34 0.38
CA GLY A 48 3.84 23.18 -0.33
C GLY A 48 4.01 24.20 -1.46
N ASN A 49 2.95 24.46 -2.23
CA ASN A 49 2.95 25.47 -3.30
C ASN A 49 3.12 26.88 -2.75
N TYR A 50 2.49 27.19 -1.61
CA TYR A 50 2.65 28.48 -0.94
C TYR A 50 4.08 28.67 -0.44
N MET A 51 4.63 27.66 0.26
CA MET A 51 5.99 27.72 0.81
C MET A 51 7.07 27.83 -0.29
N ASN A 52 6.85 27.18 -1.43
CA ASN A 52 7.80 27.13 -2.54
C ASN A 52 7.49 28.14 -3.65
N TYR A 53 6.66 29.15 -3.38
CA TYR A 53 6.31 30.18 -4.35
C TYR A 53 7.57 30.86 -4.92
N GLY A 54 7.64 30.97 -6.25
CA GLY A 54 8.79 31.57 -6.95
C GLY A 54 10.01 30.65 -7.11
N THR A 55 9.95 29.41 -6.62
CA THR A 55 10.99 28.38 -6.85
C THR A 55 10.57 27.41 -7.96
N SER A 56 11.50 26.56 -8.42
CA SER A 56 11.19 25.47 -9.38
C SER A 56 10.24 24.41 -8.83
N MET A 57 10.03 24.37 -7.51
CA MET A 57 9.14 23.41 -6.84
C MET A 57 7.77 24.02 -6.49
N GLY A 58 7.55 25.30 -6.81
CA GLY A 58 6.24 25.95 -6.69
C GLY A 58 5.32 25.62 -7.88
N ASN A 59 4.03 25.90 -7.71
CA ASN A 59 2.99 25.65 -8.72
C ASN A 59 2.96 24.20 -9.24
N ALA A 60 3.27 23.24 -8.37
CA ALA A 60 3.16 21.82 -8.65
C ALA A 60 1.69 21.41 -8.79
N SER A 61 1.42 20.46 -9.68
CA SER A 61 0.09 19.84 -9.84
C SER A 61 -0.10 18.61 -8.95
N GLY A 62 0.96 18.15 -8.29
CA GLY A 62 0.95 16.97 -7.44
C GLY A 62 2.35 16.63 -6.95
N PHE A 63 2.42 15.68 -6.04
CA PHE A 63 3.66 15.18 -5.47
C PHE A 63 3.51 13.69 -5.14
N ARG A 64 4.63 13.01 -4.88
CA ARG A 64 4.63 11.60 -4.54
C ARG A 64 4.24 11.38 -3.08
N ILE A 65 3.51 10.32 -2.78
CA ILE A 65 3.01 10.04 -1.41
C ILE A 65 4.11 9.97 -0.33
N ASP A 66 5.35 9.63 -0.70
CA ASP A 66 6.50 9.64 0.22
C ASP A 66 6.86 11.04 0.75
N ALA A 67 6.31 12.11 0.17
CA ALA A 67 6.42 13.46 0.73
C ALA A 67 5.76 13.59 2.12
N LEU A 68 4.78 12.74 2.48
CA LEU A 68 4.23 12.71 3.84
C LEU A 68 5.30 12.33 4.89
N VAL A 69 6.19 11.40 4.54
CA VAL A 69 7.33 11.02 5.38
C VAL A 69 8.29 12.21 5.50
N GLN A 70 8.57 12.90 4.40
CA GLN A 70 9.41 14.09 4.43
C GLN A 70 8.81 15.21 5.29
N ALA A 71 7.51 15.48 5.13
CA ALA A 71 6.76 16.48 5.91
C ALA A 71 6.77 16.18 7.42
N SER A 72 6.84 14.90 7.81
CA SER A 72 6.98 14.49 9.22
C SER A 72 8.33 14.86 9.84
N THR A 73 9.33 15.19 9.03
CA THR A 73 10.70 15.53 9.47
C THR A 73 11.07 16.99 9.24
N MET A 74 10.42 17.68 8.30
CA MET A 74 10.65 19.09 8.00
C MET A 74 10.12 19.98 9.13
N LYS A 75 11.00 20.66 9.85
CA LYS A 75 10.65 21.55 10.98
C LYS A 75 10.58 23.01 10.55
N ALA A 76 9.71 23.77 11.21
CA ALA A 76 9.69 25.22 11.09
C ALA A 76 10.94 25.85 11.73
N ASN A 77 11.38 27.00 11.21
CA ASN A 77 12.60 27.69 11.67
C ASN A 77 12.52 28.22 13.10
N SER A 78 11.31 28.46 13.63
CA SER A 78 11.07 29.14 14.91
C SER A 78 10.33 28.29 15.95
N SER A 79 9.79 27.14 15.54
CA SER A 79 9.01 26.25 16.40
C SER A 79 9.41 24.82 16.12
N ASN A 80 9.56 23.99 17.15
CA ASN A 80 9.93 22.57 17.02
C ASN A 80 8.77 21.70 16.47
N ILE A 81 7.85 22.30 15.71
CA ILE A 81 6.73 21.65 15.02
C ILE A 81 7.16 21.27 13.61
N THR A 82 6.71 20.11 13.15
CA THR A 82 6.95 19.62 11.79
C THR A 82 5.85 20.10 10.85
N LEU A 83 6.10 20.09 9.54
CA LEU A 83 5.13 20.45 8.53
C LEU A 83 3.88 19.57 8.61
N LEU A 84 4.07 18.26 8.84
CA LEU A 84 2.95 17.32 9.01
C LEU A 84 2.14 17.63 10.27
N ALA A 85 2.79 17.95 11.39
CA ALA A 85 2.07 18.32 12.62
C ALA A 85 1.29 19.63 12.46
N TYR A 86 1.84 20.60 11.72
CA TYR A 86 1.13 21.82 11.35
C TYR A 86 -0.09 21.51 10.45
N LEU A 87 0.07 20.66 9.43
CA LEU A 87 -1.02 20.24 8.56
C LEU A 87 -2.16 19.59 9.35
N VAL A 88 -1.85 18.65 10.24
CA VAL A 88 -2.85 17.99 11.10
C VAL A 88 -3.61 19.02 11.94
N LYS A 89 -2.90 19.96 12.57
CA LYS A 89 -3.53 21.03 13.35
C LYS A 89 -4.46 21.90 12.50
N SER A 90 -4.00 22.30 11.31
CA SER A 90 -4.80 23.10 10.37
C SER A 90 -6.07 22.36 9.92
N LEU A 91 -5.95 21.05 9.64
CA LEU A 91 -7.09 20.20 9.29
C LEU A 91 -8.06 20.01 10.47
N GLN A 92 -7.57 19.89 11.71
CA GLN A 92 -8.44 19.83 12.88
C GLN A 92 -9.27 21.11 13.08
N GLU A 93 -8.71 22.27 12.73
CA GLU A 93 -9.40 23.55 12.83
C GLU A 93 -10.43 23.76 11.69
N THR A 94 -10.21 23.14 10.53
CA THR A 94 -11.03 23.36 9.31
C THR A 94 -11.99 22.23 8.99
N ASN A 95 -11.56 20.97 9.13
CA ASN A 95 -12.34 19.76 8.89
C ASN A 95 -11.79 18.59 9.71
N GLU A 96 -12.12 18.55 11.01
CA GLU A 96 -11.63 17.54 11.96
C GLU A 96 -11.91 16.10 11.52
N ASP A 97 -13.04 15.89 10.83
CA ASP A 97 -13.49 14.59 10.38
C ASP A 97 -12.49 13.90 9.44
N VAL A 98 -11.73 14.67 8.65
CA VAL A 98 -10.69 14.13 7.75
C VAL A 98 -9.64 13.37 8.55
N VAL A 99 -9.11 13.99 9.60
CA VAL A 99 -8.08 13.38 10.44
C VAL A 99 -8.67 12.26 11.27
N ARG A 100 -9.89 12.44 11.80
CA ARG A 100 -10.54 11.49 12.69
C ARG A 100 -10.94 10.19 11.99
N LYS A 101 -11.45 10.26 10.76
CA LYS A 101 -11.93 9.10 9.99
C LYS A 101 -10.81 8.34 9.28
N LEU A 102 -9.67 8.98 9.00
CA LEU A 102 -8.57 8.38 8.24
C LEU A 102 -8.16 6.96 8.72
N PRO A 103 -8.00 6.67 10.03
CA PRO A 103 -7.63 5.33 10.48
C PRO A 103 -8.69 4.27 10.17
N GLU A 104 -9.98 4.62 10.25
CA GLU A 104 -11.09 3.72 9.93
C GLU A 104 -11.17 3.44 8.42
N ARG A 105 -10.87 4.45 7.60
CA ARG A 105 -10.89 4.36 6.13
C ARG A 105 -9.75 3.51 5.56
N LEU A 106 -8.68 3.35 6.33
CA LEU A 106 -7.45 2.65 5.95
C LEU A 106 -7.13 1.47 6.89
N GLN A 107 -8.17 0.88 7.50
CA GLN A 107 -8.03 -0.08 8.59
C GLN A 107 -7.25 -1.35 8.22
N HIS A 108 -7.20 -1.74 6.94
CA HIS A 108 -6.51 -2.96 6.51
C HIS A 108 -5.04 -2.73 6.15
N LEU A 109 -4.56 -1.49 6.13
CA LEU A 109 -3.19 -1.19 5.71
C LEU A 109 -2.12 -1.92 6.54
N ASP A 110 -2.28 -2.00 7.86
CA ASP A 110 -1.30 -2.64 8.75
C ASP A 110 -1.14 -4.15 8.48
N GLU A 111 -2.20 -4.80 8.00
CA GLU A 111 -2.17 -6.20 7.56
C GLU A 111 -1.61 -6.32 6.14
N GLY A 112 -2.01 -5.41 5.26
CA GLY A 112 -1.56 -5.36 3.87
C GLY A 112 -0.06 -5.19 3.71
N VAL A 113 0.58 -4.35 4.53
CA VAL A 113 2.04 -4.10 4.47
C VAL A 113 2.87 -5.36 4.77
N ARG A 114 2.29 -6.35 5.47
CA ARG A 114 2.96 -7.63 5.73
C ARG A 114 2.97 -8.55 4.51
N SER A 115 2.10 -8.30 3.54
CA SER A 115 2.01 -9.07 2.30
C SER A 115 2.89 -8.44 1.22
N SER A 116 3.76 -9.25 0.61
CA SER A 116 4.64 -8.80 -0.48
C SER A 116 4.17 -9.36 -1.81
N ILE A 117 3.94 -8.48 -2.79
CA ILE A 117 3.64 -8.88 -4.18
C ILE A 117 4.73 -9.81 -4.72
N ALA A 118 5.99 -9.55 -4.38
CA ALA A 118 7.10 -10.38 -4.84
C ALA A 118 7.02 -11.80 -4.27
N VAL A 119 6.67 -11.93 -2.98
CA VAL A 119 6.49 -13.24 -2.33
C VAL A 119 5.31 -13.99 -2.93
N ILE A 120 4.17 -13.31 -3.13
CA ILE A 120 2.98 -13.91 -3.76
C ILE A 120 3.29 -14.35 -5.19
N SER A 121 4.00 -13.53 -5.97
CA SER A 121 4.39 -13.87 -7.34
C SER A 121 5.29 -15.11 -7.39
N GLU A 122 6.21 -15.24 -6.43
CA GLU A 122 7.06 -16.41 -6.30
C GLU A 122 6.23 -17.65 -5.92
N GLN A 123 5.33 -17.55 -4.94
CA GLN A 123 4.42 -18.64 -4.56
C GLN A 123 3.57 -19.12 -5.75
N VAL A 124 2.98 -18.19 -6.51
CA VAL A 124 2.18 -18.51 -7.71
C VAL A 124 3.04 -19.18 -8.79
N THR A 125 4.30 -18.75 -8.93
CA THR A 125 5.25 -19.36 -9.87
C THR A 125 5.59 -20.79 -9.48
N GLN A 126 5.84 -21.06 -8.20
CA GLN A 126 6.10 -22.39 -7.67
C GLN A 126 4.89 -23.32 -7.85
N LEU A 127 3.68 -22.84 -7.56
CA LEU A 127 2.43 -23.55 -7.82
C LEU A 127 2.29 -23.94 -9.29
N LYS A 128 2.55 -23.00 -10.21
CA LYS A 128 2.51 -23.25 -11.66
C LYS A 128 3.52 -24.31 -12.07
N GLN A 129 4.75 -24.25 -11.57
CA GLN A 129 5.80 -25.22 -11.87
C GLN A 129 5.43 -26.62 -11.36
N GLY A 130 4.89 -26.73 -10.14
CA GLY A 130 4.42 -28.00 -9.58
C GLY A 130 3.30 -28.64 -10.40
N CYS A 131 2.33 -27.85 -10.86
CA CYS A 131 1.26 -28.33 -11.76
C CYS A 131 1.82 -28.84 -13.10
N LEU A 132 2.79 -28.14 -13.69
CA LEU A 132 3.42 -28.56 -14.95
C LEU A 132 4.19 -29.87 -14.78
N LEU A 133 4.85 -30.07 -13.63
CA LEU A 133 5.55 -31.32 -13.32
C LEU A 133 4.56 -32.48 -13.21
N ILE A 134 3.47 -32.33 -12.46
CA ILE A 134 2.42 -33.37 -12.37
C ILE A 134 1.92 -33.75 -13.75
N ARG A 135 1.58 -32.75 -14.57
CA ARG A 135 1.04 -32.99 -15.90
C ARG A 135 1.99 -33.83 -16.76
N ARG A 136 3.28 -33.49 -16.75
CA ARG A 136 4.30 -34.24 -17.50
C ARG A 136 4.44 -35.69 -17.01
N GLU A 137 4.42 -35.91 -15.70
CA GLU A 137 4.55 -37.26 -15.14
C GLU A 137 3.30 -38.11 -15.39
N MET A 138 2.12 -37.49 -15.47
CA MET A 138 0.90 -38.16 -15.92
C MET A 138 0.97 -38.57 -17.39
N GLU A 139 1.45 -37.69 -18.27
CA GLU A 139 1.64 -38.00 -19.70
C GLU A 139 2.58 -39.21 -19.90
N VAL A 140 3.68 -39.28 -19.15
CA VAL A 140 4.63 -40.40 -19.20
C VAL A 140 4.05 -41.70 -18.64
N ALA A 141 3.16 -41.63 -17.66
CA ALA A 141 2.53 -42.81 -17.05
C ALA A 141 1.40 -43.41 -17.90
N GLU A 142 0.88 -42.65 -18.87
CA GLU A 142 -0.15 -43.08 -19.82
C GLU A 142 0.42 -43.71 -21.11
N GLU A 143 1.74 -43.61 -21.33
CA GLU A 143 2.50 -44.29 -22.41
C GLU A 143 3.01 -45.68 -22.00
#